data_AF-W0LEJ4-F1
#
_entry.id   AF-W0LEJ4-F1
#
_cell.length_a   1.000
_cell.length_b   1.000
_cell.length_c   1.000
_cell.angle_alpha   90.00
_cell.angle_beta   90.00
_cell.angle_gamma   90.00
#
_symmetry.space_group_name_H-M   'P 1'
#
loop_
_entity.id
_entity.type
_entity.pdbx_description
1 polymer ?
#
loop_
_entity_poly.entity_id
_entity_poly.type
_entity_poly.pdbx_seq_one_letter_code
_entity_poly.pdbx_strand_id
1 'polypeptide(L)'
;MKEHNKLHQKILSLILAETGATAELAELQEDEDLGALLATIIAKVAASQTAGVADITLDVLSEQPLVPLADEPEASIEPAAADTLEVANSPLTLPDDNPVATPPTAGSAAWQVMQFPPPVTPPEAATPPLKPGQVPTASAVNSAPLFIQPVARINIANARTGVMFHSTVDITLDNGAIAEVLDVSFSKDIGITFDQATCSLSGTPTESGDLEITVTWSCPTTPQGSTKVLFIVNPDPRSLWKIVEPPADARYFKQHIDHQHIQGPGVNLVAASRRGRSHEHAGSFRDDDFYIASNAATGWNIMLVADGAGSAKNSREGSRIVTETVGNYLATLLNGDKGQELKARILSWTSDDQRLVWDAFNRLFQQASVIAVNNISNESILADESVKSYSTTLLAAVSFRHGAELFAASFWMGDGVIAVYGPTGKVRVLGTPDSGEYAGQTRFLDADAVQDPNFSKRISIGKWAEISHLVLMTDGVSDPRFETDNGLHNSQKWDALISEITPCLSDDSQPAERLAEWLNFFSPGNHDDRTLVVSW
;
A
#
# COMPACT_ATOMS: atom_id res chain seq x y z
N MET A 1 -50.15 5.76 -7.09
CA MET A 1 -50.45 4.79 -8.17
C MET A 1 -49.43 4.82 -9.32
N LYS A 2 -49.09 5.97 -9.91
CA LYS A 2 -48.12 6.04 -11.04
C LYS A 2 -46.68 5.64 -10.68
N GLU A 3 -46.18 5.96 -9.47
CA GLU A 3 -44.82 5.58 -9.05
C GLU A 3 -44.65 4.09 -8.74
N HIS A 4 -45.65 3.46 -8.11
CA HIS A 4 -45.63 2.02 -7.86
C HIS A 4 -45.57 1.22 -9.16
N ASN A 5 -46.25 1.68 -10.21
CA ASN A 5 -46.25 1.00 -11.50
C ASN A 5 -44.87 1.07 -12.20
N LYS A 6 -44.16 2.20 -12.09
CA LYS A 6 -42.77 2.33 -12.57
C LYS A 6 -41.79 1.42 -11.80
N LEU A 7 -41.99 1.26 -10.48
CA LEU A 7 -41.15 0.39 -9.66
C LEU A 7 -41.40 -1.09 -9.96
N HIS A 8 -42.66 -1.50 -10.14
CA HIS A 8 -43.03 -2.86 -10.57
C HIS A 8 -42.35 -3.21 -11.89
N GLN A 9 -42.41 -2.31 -12.88
CA GLN A 9 -41.77 -2.50 -14.17
C GLN A 9 -40.25 -2.69 -14.05
N LYS A 10 -39.57 -1.89 -13.21
CA LYS A 10 -38.13 -2.04 -12.97
C LYS A 10 -37.80 -3.39 -12.32
N ILE A 11 -38.55 -3.80 -11.30
CA ILE A 11 -38.32 -5.07 -10.60
C ILE A 11 -38.49 -6.25 -11.56
N LEU A 12 -39.56 -6.27 -12.35
CA LEU A 12 -39.79 -7.31 -13.36
C LEU A 12 -38.69 -7.34 -14.42
N SER A 13 -38.24 -6.17 -14.91
CA SER A 13 -37.14 -6.10 -15.88
C SER A 13 -35.81 -6.64 -15.34
N LEU A 14 -35.52 -6.40 -14.05
CA LEU A 14 -34.33 -6.93 -13.38
C LEU A 14 -34.42 -8.45 -13.19
N ILE A 15 -35.59 -8.97 -12.82
CA ILE A 15 -35.80 -10.42 -12.66
C ILE A 15 -35.64 -11.13 -14.01
N LEU A 16 -36.19 -10.59 -15.09
CA LEU A 16 -36.01 -11.13 -16.44
C LEU A 16 -34.53 -11.12 -16.87
N ALA A 17 -33.82 -10.02 -16.61
CA ALA A 17 -32.40 -9.90 -16.91
C ALA A 17 -31.54 -10.89 -16.11
N GLU A 18 -31.88 -11.15 -14.84
CA GLU A 18 -31.13 -12.03 -13.95
C GLU A 18 -31.42 -13.51 -14.18
N THR A 19 -32.67 -13.86 -14.52
CA THR A 19 -33.09 -15.25 -14.76
C THR A 19 -32.85 -15.72 -16.20
N GLY A 20 -32.57 -14.79 -17.12
CA GLY A 20 -32.46 -15.09 -18.55
C GLY A 20 -33.78 -15.54 -19.18
N ALA A 21 -34.91 -15.31 -18.50
CA ALA A 21 -36.23 -15.70 -18.99
C ALA A 21 -36.64 -14.84 -20.20
N THR A 22 -37.23 -15.46 -21.21
CA THR A 22 -37.68 -14.81 -22.46
C THR A 22 -39.11 -14.28 -22.40
N ALA A 23 -39.72 -14.23 -21.21
CA ALA A 23 -41.09 -13.76 -21.06
C ALA A 23 -41.19 -12.27 -21.39
N GLU A 24 -42.27 -11.86 -22.07
CA GLU A 24 -42.48 -10.46 -22.40
C GLU A 24 -42.85 -9.67 -21.14
N LEU A 25 -42.15 -8.55 -20.92
CA LEU A 25 -42.39 -7.68 -19.77
C LEU A 25 -43.85 -7.22 -19.69
N ALA A 26 -44.53 -7.06 -20.83
CA ALA A 26 -45.93 -6.68 -20.92
C ALA A 26 -46.87 -7.75 -20.34
N GLU A 27 -46.61 -9.04 -20.59
CA GLU A 27 -47.44 -10.13 -20.06
C GLU A 27 -47.31 -10.25 -18.54
N LEU A 28 -46.10 -10.09 -18.00
CA LEU A 28 -45.86 -10.12 -16.55
C LEU A 28 -46.43 -8.89 -15.83
N GLN A 29 -46.62 -7.78 -16.54
CA GLN A 29 -47.26 -6.57 -15.99
C GLN A 29 -48.78 -6.71 -15.87
N GLU A 30 -49.40 -7.55 -16.69
CA GLU A 30 -50.84 -7.81 -16.67
C GLU A 30 -51.24 -8.93 -15.71
N ASP A 31 -50.26 -9.66 -15.15
CA ASP A 31 -50.48 -10.71 -14.14
C ASP A 31 -50.84 -10.10 -12.77
N GLU A 32 -52.13 -10.20 -12.40
CA GLU A 32 -52.67 -9.63 -11.15
C GLU A 32 -52.07 -10.27 -9.89
N ASP A 33 -51.79 -11.58 -9.91
CA ASP A 33 -51.24 -12.31 -8.76
C ASP A 33 -49.78 -11.90 -8.53
N LEU A 34 -49.00 -11.78 -9.61
CA LEU A 34 -47.64 -11.29 -9.57
C LEU A 34 -47.57 -9.82 -9.12
N GLY A 35 -48.50 -8.99 -9.62
CA GLY A 35 -48.65 -7.61 -9.19
C GLY A 35 -48.95 -7.46 -7.70
N ALA A 36 -49.83 -8.31 -7.15
CA ALA A 36 -50.18 -8.31 -5.72
C ALA A 36 -49.02 -8.77 -4.82
N LEU A 37 -48.25 -9.77 -5.27
CA LEU A 37 -47.03 -10.23 -4.60
C LEU A 37 -45.98 -9.13 -4.53
N LEU A 38 -45.70 -8.47 -5.66
CA LEU A 38 -44.75 -7.36 -5.74
C LEU A 38 -45.17 -6.19 -4.84
N ALA A 39 -46.45 -5.82 -4.86
CA ALA A 39 -46.98 -4.77 -3.98
C ALA A 39 -46.79 -5.13 -2.49
N THR A 40 -46.99 -6.39 -2.12
CA THR A 40 -46.79 -6.87 -0.74
C THR A 40 -45.32 -6.80 -0.32
N ILE A 41 -44.40 -7.20 -1.20
CA ILE A 41 -42.96 -7.13 -0.94
C ILE A 41 -42.51 -5.68 -0.79
N ILE A 42 -42.91 -4.80 -1.73
CA ILE A 42 -42.59 -3.38 -1.70
C ILE A 42 -43.11 -2.74 -0.41
N ALA A 43 -44.35 -3.04 -0.02
CA ALA A 43 -44.92 -2.54 1.23
C ALA A 43 -44.14 -3.02 2.47
N LYS A 44 -43.69 -4.28 2.50
CA LYS A 44 -42.86 -4.80 3.61
C LYS A 44 -41.48 -4.15 3.66
N VAL A 45 -40.85 -3.94 2.52
CA VAL A 45 -39.53 -3.28 2.43
C VAL A 45 -39.64 -1.81 2.84
N ALA A 46 -40.67 -1.09 2.36
CA ALA A 46 -40.93 0.29 2.77
C ALA A 46 -41.27 0.40 4.27
N ALA A 47 -42.03 -0.55 4.82
CA ALA A 47 -42.30 -0.63 6.26
C ALA A 47 -41.05 -0.98 7.09
N SER A 48 -40.06 -1.65 6.50
CA SER A 48 -38.77 -1.90 7.14
C SER A 48 -37.88 -0.64 7.19
N GLN A 49 -38.14 0.36 6.34
CA GLN A 49 -37.45 1.65 6.38
C GLN A 49 -38.06 2.61 7.42
N THR A 50 -39.36 2.50 7.72
CA THR A 50 -40.02 3.37 8.71
C THR A 50 -39.80 2.96 10.17
N ALA A 51 -39.10 1.85 10.44
CA ALA A 51 -38.65 1.48 11.77
C ALA A 51 -37.35 2.19 12.22
N GLY A 52 -36.77 3.04 11.37
CA GLY A 52 -35.59 3.84 11.67
C GLY A 52 -35.60 5.19 10.97
N VAL A 53 -35.92 6.23 11.74
CA VAL A 53 -35.67 7.67 11.47
C VAL A 53 -36.67 8.40 10.56
N ALA A 54 -36.99 9.62 11.00
CA ALA A 54 -38.02 10.53 10.53
C ALA A 54 -37.74 11.21 9.18
N ASP A 55 -38.84 11.60 8.52
CA ASP A 55 -39.02 12.44 7.33
C ASP A 55 -37.78 13.19 6.79
N ILE A 56 -37.39 12.85 5.56
CA ILE A 56 -36.79 13.80 4.62
C ILE A 56 -37.65 13.78 3.35
N THR A 57 -38.32 14.89 3.10
CA THR A 57 -39.11 15.19 1.90
C THR A 57 -38.22 15.20 0.65
N LEU A 58 -38.55 14.34 -0.32
CA LEU A 58 -37.97 14.33 -1.65
C LEU A 58 -38.81 15.26 -2.54
N ASP A 59 -38.24 16.37 -3.01
CA ASP A 59 -38.82 17.08 -4.15
C ASP A 59 -37.75 17.76 -5.02
N VAL A 60 -38.02 17.75 -6.32
CA VAL A 60 -37.35 18.43 -7.44
C VAL A 60 -36.12 17.75 -8.08
N LEU A 61 -36.39 16.90 -9.08
CA LEU A 61 -35.68 16.94 -10.38
C LEU A 61 -36.72 16.89 -11.51
N SER A 62 -36.91 18.04 -12.15
CA SER A 62 -37.76 18.25 -13.33
C SER A 62 -37.07 17.79 -14.62
N GLU A 63 -37.80 17.05 -15.45
CA GLU A 63 -37.43 16.66 -16.81
C GLU A 63 -37.35 17.85 -17.80
N GLN A 64 -36.63 17.61 -18.92
CA GLN A 64 -36.92 17.96 -20.34
C GLN A 64 -35.74 18.66 -21.06
N PRO A 65 -35.57 18.58 -22.41
CA PRO A 65 -36.00 17.56 -23.39
C PRO A 65 -34.92 17.17 -24.45
N LEU A 66 -35.27 16.18 -25.29
CA LEU A 66 -34.54 15.70 -26.48
C LEU A 66 -34.39 16.77 -27.59
N VAL A 67 -33.26 16.75 -28.30
CA VAL A 67 -33.01 17.48 -29.56
C VAL A 67 -32.69 16.47 -30.68
N PRO A 68 -33.24 16.60 -31.90
CA PRO A 68 -33.17 15.56 -32.94
C PRO A 68 -31.87 15.59 -33.78
N LEU A 69 -31.58 14.42 -34.38
CA LEU A 69 -30.48 14.16 -35.33
C LEU A 69 -30.60 15.00 -36.63
N ALA A 70 -29.44 15.38 -37.18
CA ALA A 70 -29.25 15.76 -38.58
C ALA A 70 -27.95 15.14 -39.13
N ASP A 71 -28.00 14.81 -40.42
CA ASP A 71 -27.15 13.94 -41.25
C ASP A 71 -25.66 14.32 -41.44
N GLU A 72 -24.80 13.27 -41.53
CA GLU A 72 -23.69 12.94 -42.47
C GLU A 72 -22.78 14.06 -43.08
N PRO A 73 -21.49 13.82 -43.46
CA PRO A 73 -21.00 12.55 -44.03
C PRO A 73 -19.54 12.09 -43.70
N GLU A 74 -19.28 10.87 -44.18
CA GLU A 74 -18.01 10.15 -44.40
C GLU A 74 -16.77 10.97 -44.79
N ALA A 75 -15.57 10.55 -44.30
CA ALA A 75 -14.35 10.43 -45.12
C ALA A 75 -13.16 9.74 -44.38
N SER A 76 -12.82 8.55 -44.88
CA SER A 76 -11.46 8.01 -45.18
C SER A 76 -10.31 8.00 -44.14
N ILE A 77 -9.83 6.77 -43.90
CA ILE A 77 -8.54 6.39 -43.32
C ILE A 77 -7.47 6.32 -44.42
N GLU A 78 -6.25 6.85 -44.19
CA GLU A 78 -4.95 6.16 -44.41
C GLU A 78 -3.72 7.03 -44.02
N PRO A 79 -2.52 6.43 -43.81
CA PRO A 79 -1.54 6.81 -42.78
C PRO A 79 -0.20 7.36 -43.32
N ALA A 80 0.58 8.03 -42.46
CA ALA A 80 2.03 8.31 -42.61
C ALA A 80 2.47 9.15 -41.40
N ALA A 81 3.72 9.25 -40.96
CA ALA A 81 4.96 8.50 -41.05
C ALA A 81 5.88 9.21 -40.03
N ALA A 82 6.96 8.56 -39.64
CA ALA A 82 7.96 9.09 -38.73
C ALA A 82 8.50 10.48 -39.14
N ASP A 83 8.76 11.35 -38.15
CA ASP A 83 9.98 12.15 -38.19
C ASP A 83 10.45 12.50 -36.78
N THR A 84 11.73 12.22 -36.57
CA THR A 84 12.58 12.69 -35.48
C THR A 84 12.70 14.21 -35.50
N LEU A 85 12.92 14.86 -34.35
CA LEU A 85 13.96 15.88 -34.17
C LEU A 85 14.09 16.37 -32.71
N GLU A 86 15.31 16.78 -32.42
CA GLU A 86 15.98 17.08 -31.18
C GLU A 86 15.54 18.37 -30.43
N VAL A 87 15.67 18.28 -29.10
CA VAL A 87 16.32 19.24 -28.15
C VAL A 87 15.96 20.73 -28.22
N ALA A 88 15.41 21.26 -27.11
CA ALA A 88 15.88 22.51 -26.51
C ALA A 88 15.41 22.67 -25.04
N ASN A 89 16.39 22.75 -24.14
CA ASN A 89 16.28 23.21 -22.76
C ASN A 89 16.06 24.73 -22.70
N SER A 90 15.20 25.19 -21.76
CA SER A 90 15.39 26.37 -20.85
C SER A 90 14.07 27.10 -20.53
N PRO A 91 13.97 27.76 -19.36
CA PRO A 91 12.80 27.74 -18.49
C PRO A 91 11.87 28.95 -18.61
N LEU A 92 10.60 28.74 -18.25
CA LEU A 92 9.59 29.79 -18.17
C LEU A 92 9.57 30.41 -16.77
N THR A 93 9.81 31.73 -16.76
CA THR A 93 9.60 32.68 -15.67
C THR A 93 8.12 32.92 -15.39
N LEU A 94 7.75 32.97 -14.11
CA LEU A 94 6.45 33.43 -13.60
C LEU A 94 6.36 34.96 -13.66
N PRO A 95 5.16 35.53 -13.89
CA PRO A 95 4.80 36.85 -13.40
C PRO A 95 3.71 36.77 -12.31
N ASP A 96 3.98 37.48 -11.21
CA ASP A 96 3.00 37.93 -10.23
C ASP A 96 2.09 39.01 -10.83
N ASP A 97 0.79 38.97 -10.54
CA ASP A 97 0.04 40.14 -10.04
C ASP A 97 -1.36 39.75 -9.52
N ASN A 98 -1.62 40.13 -8.27
CA ASN A 98 -2.88 40.00 -7.53
C ASN A 98 -3.86 41.15 -7.88
N PRO A 99 -5.18 41.05 -7.58
CA PRO A 99 -5.65 41.58 -6.30
C PRO A 99 -6.79 40.80 -5.60
N VAL A 100 -6.60 40.77 -4.28
CA VAL A 100 -7.43 40.44 -3.10
C VAL A 100 -8.95 40.70 -3.17
N ALA A 101 -9.72 39.74 -2.64
CA ALA A 101 -10.97 39.97 -1.90
C ALA A 101 -11.11 38.99 -0.71
N THR A 102 -11.50 39.52 0.45
CA THR A 102 -11.57 38.93 1.80
C THR A 102 -12.76 37.98 2.06
N PRO A 103 -12.63 36.94 2.92
CA PRO A 103 -13.75 36.23 3.54
C PRO A 103 -13.95 36.59 5.04
N PRO A 104 -15.12 36.29 5.64
CA PRO A 104 -15.44 36.69 7.02
C PRO A 104 -14.99 35.68 8.10
N THR A 105 -14.60 36.26 9.24
CA THR A 105 -14.41 35.77 10.62
C THR A 105 -15.63 35.02 11.20
N ALA A 106 -15.60 34.17 12.24
CA ALA A 106 -14.61 33.86 13.31
C ALA A 106 -15.00 32.55 14.05
N GLY A 107 -14.05 31.96 14.79
CA GLY A 107 -14.38 30.99 15.86
C GLY A 107 -13.26 30.15 16.51
N SER A 108 -12.16 30.76 16.95
CA SER A 108 -11.49 30.54 18.26
C SER A 108 -11.08 29.12 18.75
N ALA A 109 -9.75 28.87 18.83
CA ALA A 109 -9.03 28.54 20.07
C ALA A 109 -7.50 28.72 19.90
N ALA A 110 -6.81 29.08 20.98
CA ALA A 110 -5.61 29.90 21.01
C ALA A 110 -4.28 29.13 21.22
N TRP A 111 -3.18 29.64 20.63
CA TRP A 111 -1.80 29.44 21.08
C TRP A 111 -1.07 30.79 21.12
N GLN A 112 -0.60 31.17 22.31
CA GLN A 112 0.15 32.41 22.58
C GLN A 112 1.62 32.28 22.21
N VAL A 113 2.15 33.28 21.51
CA VAL A 113 3.59 33.46 21.23
C VAL A 113 4.24 34.27 22.35
N MET A 114 5.32 33.76 22.93
CA MET A 114 6.15 34.50 23.90
C MET A 114 6.88 35.67 23.23
N GLN A 115 6.83 36.85 23.85
CA GLN A 115 7.58 38.03 23.43
C GLN A 115 9.00 38.01 24.01
N PHE A 116 10.02 38.13 23.15
CA PHE A 116 11.40 38.36 23.57
C PHE A 116 11.62 39.83 23.99
N PRO A 117 12.32 40.10 25.11
CA PRO A 117 12.71 41.47 25.48
C PRO A 117 13.87 41.99 24.61
N PRO A 118 14.01 43.31 24.41
CA PRO A 118 15.10 43.90 23.66
C PRO A 118 16.45 43.83 24.42
N PRO A 119 17.59 43.88 23.72
CA PRO A 119 18.91 43.77 24.33
C PRO A 119 19.28 44.99 25.18
N VAL A 120 19.87 44.72 26.34
CA VAL A 120 20.38 45.72 27.29
C VAL A 120 21.79 46.15 26.88
N THR A 121 21.99 47.45 26.64
CA THR A 121 23.30 48.06 26.40
C THR A 121 24.07 48.25 27.71
N PRO A 122 25.37 47.90 27.82
CA PRO A 122 26.19 48.19 29.00
C PRO A 122 26.54 49.69 29.09
N PRO A 123 26.81 50.22 30.29
CA PRO A 123 27.14 51.64 30.48
C PRO A 123 28.56 51.97 29.99
N GLU A 124 28.63 53.08 29.25
CA GLU A 124 29.83 53.72 28.72
C GLU A 124 30.70 54.27 29.87
N ALA A 125 31.92 53.74 30.01
CA ALA A 125 32.93 54.29 30.92
C ALA A 125 33.60 55.50 30.25
N ALA A 126 33.37 56.69 30.81
CA ALA A 126 33.94 57.94 30.32
C ALA A 126 35.48 57.97 30.45
N THR A 127 36.18 58.10 29.33
CA THR A 127 37.57 58.60 29.29
C THR A 127 37.57 60.11 29.11
N PRO A 128 38.39 60.88 29.84
CA PRO A 128 38.46 62.33 29.66
C PRO A 128 39.09 62.69 28.29
N PRO A 129 38.67 63.79 27.64
CA PRO A 129 39.16 64.14 26.31
C PRO A 129 40.62 64.64 26.36
N LEU A 130 41.45 64.11 25.46
CA LEU A 130 42.81 64.61 25.19
C LEU A 130 42.75 65.98 24.50
N LYS A 131 43.69 66.87 24.83
CA LYS A 131 43.78 68.21 24.22
C LYS A 131 44.50 68.15 22.85
N PRO A 132 44.20 69.07 21.91
CA PRO A 132 44.88 69.12 20.62
C PRO A 132 46.40 69.27 20.77
N GLY A 133 47.17 68.36 20.15
CA GLY A 133 48.65 68.35 20.19
C GLY A 133 49.30 67.28 21.06
N GLN A 134 48.53 66.40 21.71
CA GLN A 134 49.06 65.33 22.55
C GLN A 134 49.19 64.01 21.76
N VAL A 135 50.43 63.57 21.49
CA VAL A 135 50.68 62.24 20.90
C VAL A 135 50.56 61.19 22.01
N PRO A 136 49.73 60.14 21.88
CA PRO A 136 49.64 59.10 22.89
C PRO A 136 51.00 58.39 23.02
N THR A 137 51.54 58.36 24.23
CA THR A 137 52.69 57.52 24.55
C THR A 137 52.23 56.06 24.45
N ALA A 138 52.73 55.34 23.44
CA ALA A 138 52.54 53.90 23.34
C ALA A 138 53.16 53.25 24.57
N SER A 139 52.34 52.95 25.58
CA SER A 139 52.73 52.01 26.62
C SER A 139 52.72 50.64 25.95
N ALA A 140 53.91 50.16 25.59
CA ALA A 140 54.11 48.78 25.23
C ALA A 140 53.78 47.92 26.45
N VAL A 141 52.52 47.51 26.56
CA VAL A 141 52.14 46.40 27.42
C VAL A 141 52.64 45.17 26.67
N ASN A 142 53.74 44.60 27.15
CA ASN A 142 54.13 43.24 26.81
C ASN A 142 53.05 42.30 27.36
N SER A 143 51.96 42.12 26.61
CA SER A 143 51.09 40.98 26.78
C SER A 143 51.91 39.77 26.31
N ALA A 144 52.25 38.86 27.22
CA ALA A 144 52.70 37.54 26.82
C ALA A 144 51.68 36.97 25.80
N PRO A 145 52.12 36.26 24.74
CA PRO A 145 51.18 35.68 23.80
C PRO A 145 50.21 34.78 24.58
N LEU A 146 48.91 35.06 24.47
CA LEU A 146 47.87 34.17 24.94
C LEU A 146 48.03 32.87 24.14
N PHE A 147 48.55 31.82 24.79
CA PHE A 147 48.54 30.47 24.24
C PHE A 147 47.10 29.98 24.22
N ILE A 148 46.39 30.25 23.12
CA ILE A 148 45.09 29.65 22.86
C ILE A 148 45.36 28.21 22.46
N GLN A 149 44.86 27.26 23.25
CA GLN A 149 44.95 25.84 22.89
C GLN A 149 44.18 25.61 21.58
N PRO A 150 44.73 24.81 20.64
CA PRO A 150 44.03 24.51 19.41
C PRO A 150 42.77 23.72 19.68
N VAL A 151 41.73 23.99 18.91
CA VAL A 151 40.47 23.27 18.97
C VAL A 151 40.54 22.07 18.04
N ALA A 152 40.40 20.86 18.59
CA ALA A 152 40.35 19.63 17.80
C ALA A 152 38.93 19.35 17.30
N ARG A 153 38.84 18.97 16.02
CA ARG A 153 37.66 18.35 15.41
C ARG A 153 37.99 16.89 15.18
N ILE A 154 37.19 16.01 15.76
CA ILE A 154 37.38 14.57 15.66
C ILE A 154 36.17 13.96 14.96
N ASN A 155 36.43 13.06 14.02
CA ASN A 155 35.41 12.32 13.28
C ASN A 155 35.60 10.81 13.51
N ILE A 156 34.51 10.12 13.85
CA ILE A 156 34.45 8.69 14.13
C ILE A 156 33.15 8.17 13.51
N ALA A 157 33.21 7.05 12.78
CA ALA A 157 32.02 6.45 12.20
C ALA A 157 31.05 5.92 13.27
N ASN A 158 29.76 5.98 13.01
CA ASN A 158 28.75 5.40 13.88
C ASN A 158 28.86 3.86 13.89
N ALA A 159 28.76 3.25 15.06
CA ALA A 159 28.74 1.80 15.19
C ALA A 159 27.30 1.25 15.18
N ARG A 160 27.17 -0.07 15.25
CA ARG A 160 25.89 -0.76 15.44
C ARG A 160 26.05 -1.86 16.48
N THR A 161 25.05 -1.96 17.36
CA THR A 161 24.99 -2.96 18.43
C THR A 161 25.05 -4.36 17.84
N GLY A 162 25.89 -5.23 18.42
CA GLY A 162 26.05 -6.62 18.00
C GLY A 162 26.79 -6.85 16.67
N VAL A 163 27.29 -5.79 16.01
CA VAL A 163 28.04 -5.88 14.76
C VAL A 163 29.50 -5.54 15.00
N MET A 164 30.41 -6.33 14.43
CA MET A 164 31.84 -6.02 14.47
C MET A 164 32.08 -4.63 13.85
N PHE A 165 32.66 -3.75 14.65
CA PHE A 165 32.96 -2.36 14.31
C PHE A 165 34.47 -2.18 14.14
N HIS A 166 34.86 -1.40 13.13
CA HIS A 166 36.22 -0.93 12.93
C HIS A 166 36.20 0.45 12.26
N SER A 167 36.82 1.45 12.86
CA SER A 167 36.94 2.81 12.32
C SER A 167 38.22 3.48 12.79
N THR A 168 38.89 4.22 11.91
CA THR A 168 39.95 5.15 12.32
C THR A 168 39.35 6.34 13.09
N VAL A 169 40.18 6.96 13.92
CA VAL A 169 39.86 8.20 14.64
C VAL A 169 40.55 9.35 13.93
N ASP A 170 39.80 10.09 13.13
CA ASP A 170 40.35 11.20 12.35
C ASP A 170 40.32 12.47 13.19
N ILE A 171 41.47 13.12 13.35
CA ILE A 171 41.61 14.37 14.12
C ILE A 171 42.18 15.48 13.24
N THR A 172 41.58 16.67 13.33
CA THR A 172 42.07 17.89 12.68
C THR A 172 42.06 19.04 13.68
N LEU A 173 43.15 19.81 13.74
CA LEU A 173 43.23 21.01 14.56
C LEU A 173 42.89 22.25 13.74
N ASP A 174 42.19 23.21 14.34
CA ASP A 174 41.83 24.50 13.72
C ASP A 174 43.04 25.32 13.24
N ASN A 175 44.16 25.21 13.94
CA ASN A 175 45.43 25.86 13.58
C ASN A 175 46.23 25.12 12.50
N GLY A 176 45.73 23.99 11.98
CA GLY A 176 46.37 23.18 10.96
C GLY A 176 47.59 22.37 11.44
N ALA A 177 47.89 22.36 12.74
CA ALA A 177 48.95 21.51 13.28
C ALA A 177 48.54 20.03 13.23
N ILE A 178 49.53 19.16 13.02
CA ILE A 178 49.33 17.71 13.06
C ILE A 178 49.14 17.29 14.52
N ALA A 179 48.06 16.58 14.80
CA ALA A 179 47.77 15.98 16.09
C ALA A 179 47.96 14.46 16.05
N GLU A 180 48.44 13.89 17.14
CA GLU A 180 48.52 12.45 17.37
C GLU A 180 47.48 12.04 18.41
N VAL A 181 46.67 11.02 18.12
CA VAL A 181 45.70 10.46 19.07
C VAL A 181 46.42 9.51 20.01
N LEU A 182 46.38 9.80 21.30
CA LEU A 182 47.07 9.03 22.34
C LEU A 182 46.17 7.98 22.98
N ASP A 183 44.90 8.32 23.21
CA ASP A 183 43.94 7.44 23.87
C ASP A 183 42.51 7.84 23.52
N VAL A 184 41.59 6.87 23.57
CA VAL A 184 40.15 7.09 23.49
C VAL A 184 39.49 6.37 24.65
N SER A 185 38.93 7.16 25.56
CA SER A 185 38.28 6.65 26.77
C SER A 185 36.75 6.69 26.64
N PHE A 186 36.12 5.59 27.01
CA PHE A 186 34.67 5.44 27.06
C PHE A 186 34.18 5.61 28.49
N SER A 187 33.01 6.23 28.66
CA SER A 187 32.37 6.40 29.98
C SER A 187 31.89 5.06 30.58
N LYS A 188 31.77 4.03 29.77
CA LYS A 188 31.40 2.65 30.13
C LYS A 188 32.00 1.66 29.14
N ASP A 189 32.22 0.42 29.57
CA ASP A 189 32.69 -0.65 28.68
C ASP A 189 31.54 -1.12 27.78
N ILE A 190 31.70 -0.88 26.48
CA ILE A 190 30.74 -1.27 25.45
C ILE A 190 31.30 -2.37 24.54
N GLY A 191 32.45 -2.97 24.86
CA GLY A 191 33.10 -3.94 23.98
C GLY A 191 33.81 -3.33 22.76
N ILE A 192 34.16 -2.04 22.80
CA ILE A 192 35.03 -1.37 21.82
C ILE A 192 36.33 -0.96 22.50
N THR A 193 37.43 -1.23 21.84
CA THR A 193 38.79 -0.89 22.29
C THR A 193 39.50 0.00 21.29
N PHE A 194 40.35 0.90 21.79
CA PHE A 194 41.24 1.73 20.97
C PHE A 194 42.60 1.06 20.84
N ASP A 195 43.11 1.00 19.60
CA ASP A 195 44.47 0.61 19.29
C ASP A 195 45.27 1.84 18.84
N GLN A 196 46.23 2.25 19.68
CA GLN A 196 47.10 3.40 19.43
C GLN A 196 48.01 3.18 18.21
N ALA A 197 48.44 1.95 17.92
CA ALA A 197 49.35 1.70 16.80
C ALA A 197 48.70 1.94 15.44
N THR A 198 47.38 1.72 15.36
CA THR A 198 46.59 1.89 14.14
C THR A 198 45.67 3.12 14.18
N CYS A 199 45.67 3.87 15.28
CA CYS A 199 44.74 4.96 15.56
C CYS A 199 43.27 4.58 15.27
N SER A 200 42.87 3.37 15.65
CA SER A 200 41.56 2.81 15.31
C SER A 200 40.79 2.28 16.52
N LEU A 201 39.48 2.40 16.44
CA LEU A 201 38.53 1.74 17.33
C LEU A 201 38.09 0.43 16.71
N SER A 202 38.08 -0.65 17.49
CA SER A 202 37.58 -1.95 17.04
C SER A 202 36.89 -2.72 18.16
N GLY A 203 35.94 -3.58 17.80
CA GLY A 203 35.22 -4.42 18.75
C GLY A 203 33.77 -4.66 18.34
N THR A 204 32.97 -5.26 19.22
CA THR A 204 31.54 -5.49 18.97
C THR A 204 30.74 -4.76 20.05
N PRO A 205 30.02 -3.67 19.70
CA PRO A 205 29.29 -2.89 20.69
C PRO A 205 28.19 -3.72 21.36
N THR A 206 28.16 -3.76 22.69
CA THR A 206 27.18 -4.54 23.46
C THR A 206 25.86 -3.81 23.71
N GLU A 207 25.82 -2.50 23.49
CA GLU A 207 24.66 -1.66 23.75
C GLU A 207 24.59 -0.47 22.77
N SER A 208 23.37 -0.03 22.48
CA SER A 208 23.09 1.14 21.64
C SER A 208 23.00 2.43 22.46
N GLY A 209 23.23 3.55 21.80
CA GLY A 209 22.96 4.88 22.34
C GLY A 209 24.01 5.90 21.93
N ASP A 210 23.82 7.10 22.45
CA ASP A 210 24.71 8.23 22.24
C ASP A 210 25.68 8.31 23.42
N LEU A 211 26.96 8.02 23.16
CA LEU A 211 27.99 7.87 24.18
C LEU A 211 28.97 9.04 24.12
N GLU A 212 29.11 9.77 25.21
CA GLU A 212 30.21 10.73 25.31
C GLU A 212 31.51 9.96 25.55
N ILE A 213 32.45 10.11 24.60
CA ILE A 213 33.80 9.55 24.67
C ILE A 213 34.82 10.69 24.70
N THR A 214 35.95 10.47 25.36
CA THR A 214 37.00 11.47 25.48
C THR A 214 38.23 11.01 24.71
N VAL A 215 38.61 11.80 23.71
CA VAL A 215 39.80 11.56 22.88
C VAL A 215 40.94 12.42 23.40
N THR A 216 41.99 11.76 23.85
CA THR A 216 43.23 12.40 24.28
C THR A 216 44.18 12.48 23.09
N TRP A 217 44.70 13.67 22.83
CA TRP A 217 45.58 13.93 21.69
C TRP A 217 46.76 14.81 22.10
N SER A 218 47.78 14.88 21.26
CA SER A 218 48.92 15.78 21.45
C SER A 218 49.30 16.48 20.16
N CYS A 219 49.86 17.69 20.28
CA CYS A 219 50.48 18.41 19.18
C CYS A 219 51.67 19.24 19.70
N PRO A 220 52.52 19.79 18.82
CA PRO A 220 53.73 20.51 19.23
C PRO A 220 53.49 21.67 20.21
N THR A 221 52.32 22.32 20.17
CA THR A 221 51.97 23.43 21.06
C THR A 221 51.20 22.99 22.30
N THR A 222 50.59 21.80 22.28
CA THR A 222 49.77 21.25 23.38
C THR A 222 50.14 19.78 23.57
N PRO A 223 51.08 19.47 24.48
CA PRO A 223 51.54 18.10 24.70
C PRO A 223 50.45 17.13 25.16
N GLN A 224 49.35 17.63 25.72
CA GLN A 224 48.20 16.84 26.12
C GLN A 224 46.92 17.68 26.02
N GLY A 225 46.17 17.47 24.93
CA GLY A 225 44.84 17.98 24.69
C GLY A 225 43.79 16.89 24.89
N SER A 226 42.56 17.29 25.19
CA SER A 226 41.43 16.39 25.38
C SER A 226 40.19 16.99 24.76
N THR A 227 39.45 16.19 24.00
CA THR A 227 38.22 16.62 23.36
C THR A 227 37.15 15.55 23.51
N LYS A 228 35.98 15.97 23.99
CA LYS A 228 34.81 15.11 24.12
C LYS A 228 34.07 15.08 22.79
N VAL A 229 33.70 13.88 22.33
CA VAL A 229 32.88 13.69 21.13
C VAL A 229 31.76 12.70 21.41
N LEU A 230 30.68 12.86 20.65
CA LEU A 230 29.54 11.95 20.69
C LEU A 230 29.83 10.77 19.77
N PHE A 231 29.87 9.57 20.34
CA PHE A 231 29.98 8.31 19.62
C PHE A 231 28.62 7.62 19.59
N ILE A 232 28.05 7.48 18.40
CA ILE A 232 26.70 6.96 18.20
C ILE A 232 26.79 5.46 17.91
N VAL A 233 26.17 4.63 18.75
CA VAL A 233 25.96 3.21 18.50
C VAL A 233 24.50 2.98 18.15
N ASN A 234 24.21 2.70 16.89
CA ASN A 234 22.85 2.43 16.44
C ASN A 234 22.34 1.10 17.05
N PRO A 235 21.07 1.01 17.46
CA PRO A 235 20.45 -0.26 17.84
C PRO A 235 20.39 -1.22 16.65
N ASP A 236 20.20 -2.51 16.94
CA ASP A 236 19.74 -3.45 15.92
C ASP A 236 18.33 -3.00 15.49
N PRO A 237 18.06 -2.71 14.21
CA PRO A 237 16.73 -2.36 13.75
C PRO A 237 15.65 -3.36 14.18
N ARG A 238 16.01 -4.64 14.36
CA ARG A 238 15.08 -5.68 14.82
C ARG A 238 14.69 -5.52 16.29
N SER A 239 15.56 -5.00 17.14
CA SER A 239 15.29 -4.84 18.57
C SER A 239 14.34 -3.68 18.87
N LEU A 240 14.04 -2.83 17.88
CA LEU A 240 13.09 -1.72 18.01
C LEU A 240 11.63 -2.20 17.90
N TRP A 241 11.40 -3.32 17.23
CA TRP A 241 10.07 -3.88 17.02
C TRP A 241 9.59 -4.60 18.28
N LYS A 242 8.33 -4.36 18.63
CA LYS A 242 7.67 -4.96 19.79
C LYS A 242 6.51 -5.80 19.27
N ILE A 243 6.22 -6.91 19.94
CA ILE A 243 5.02 -7.69 19.68
C ILE A 243 4.02 -7.32 20.77
N VAL A 244 3.06 -6.49 20.39
CA VAL A 244 1.95 -6.05 21.24
C VAL A 244 0.69 -6.77 20.77
N GLU A 245 0.00 -7.41 21.72
CA GLU A 245 -1.28 -8.06 21.44
C GLU A 245 -2.40 -7.02 21.39
N PRO A 246 -3.29 -7.08 20.38
CA PRO A 246 -4.45 -6.22 20.34
C PRO A 246 -5.47 -6.65 21.40
N PRO A 247 -6.42 -5.77 21.77
CA PRO A 247 -7.46 -6.11 22.74
C PRO A 247 -8.31 -7.29 22.24
N ALA A 248 -8.45 -8.34 23.07
CA ALA A 248 -9.18 -9.56 22.71
C ALA A 248 -10.69 -9.34 22.52
N ASP A 249 -11.23 -8.27 23.08
CA ASP A 249 -12.63 -7.84 22.98
C ASP A 249 -12.85 -6.74 21.92
N ALA A 250 -11.82 -6.41 21.13
CA ALA A 250 -11.95 -5.45 20.05
C ALA A 250 -12.99 -5.91 19.01
N ARG A 251 -13.74 -4.94 18.47
CA ARG A 251 -14.64 -5.17 17.33
C ARG A 251 -13.83 -5.68 16.13
N TYR A 252 -14.45 -6.56 15.33
CA TYR A 252 -13.83 -7.19 14.16
C TYR A 252 -12.52 -7.89 14.51
N PHE A 253 -12.55 -8.70 15.56
CA PHE A 253 -11.42 -9.53 15.94
C PHE A 253 -10.97 -10.39 14.74
N LYS A 254 -9.68 -10.35 14.41
CA LYS A 254 -9.06 -11.17 13.36
C LYS A 254 -7.88 -11.94 13.93
N GLN A 255 -7.62 -13.15 13.46
CA GLN A 255 -6.44 -13.91 13.89
C GLN A 255 -5.17 -13.33 13.26
N HIS A 256 -4.04 -13.43 13.97
CA HIS A 256 -2.75 -12.92 13.46
C HIS A 256 -2.25 -13.70 12.24
N ILE A 257 -2.57 -14.98 12.16
CA ILE A 257 -2.19 -15.89 11.09
C ILE A 257 -3.45 -16.62 10.66
N ASP A 258 -3.65 -16.72 9.36
CA ASP A 258 -4.67 -17.56 8.76
C ASP A 258 -4.08 -18.26 7.53
N HIS A 259 -4.48 -19.50 7.29
CA HIS A 259 -3.97 -20.28 6.19
C HIS A 259 -4.93 -21.41 5.82
N GLN A 260 -4.98 -21.73 4.53
CA GLN A 260 -5.87 -22.76 4.00
C GLN A 260 -5.19 -23.53 2.87
N HIS A 261 -5.45 -24.83 2.79
CA HIS A 261 -4.99 -25.70 1.70
C HIS A 261 -6.20 -26.45 1.14
N ILE A 262 -6.38 -26.38 -0.19
CA ILE A 262 -7.34 -27.19 -0.93
C ILE A 262 -6.55 -28.08 -1.89
N GLN A 263 -6.71 -29.39 -1.72
CA GLN A 263 -6.06 -30.41 -2.53
C GLN A 263 -7.11 -31.33 -3.17
N GLY A 264 -6.94 -31.64 -4.45
CA GLY A 264 -7.79 -32.56 -5.19
C GLY A 264 -7.14 -33.01 -6.51
N PRO A 265 -7.81 -33.87 -7.29
CA PRO A 265 -7.28 -34.32 -8.58
C PRO A 265 -6.98 -33.14 -9.52
N GLY A 266 -5.70 -32.86 -9.76
CA GLY A 266 -5.26 -31.76 -10.63
C GLY A 266 -5.43 -30.36 -10.03
N VAL A 267 -5.66 -30.26 -8.71
CA VAL A 267 -5.83 -29.00 -8.00
C VAL A 267 -4.94 -29.01 -6.75
N ASN A 268 -4.00 -28.08 -6.68
CA ASN A 268 -3.37 -27.65 -5.45
C ASN A 268 -3.56 -26.14 -5.34
N LEU A 269 -4.13 -25.70 -4.21
CA LEU A 269 -4.40 -24.30 -3.89
C LEU A 269 -4.03 -24.07 -2.44
N VAL A 270 -3.15 -23.12 -2.20
CA VAL A 270 -2.76 -22.72 -0.85
C VAL A 270 -2.94 -21.22 -0.70
N ALA A 271 -3.37 -20.81 0.47
CA ALA A 271 -3.45 -19.42 0.88
C ALA A 271 -2.86 -19.29 2.27
N ALA A 272 -2.15 -18.19 2.50
CA ALA A 272 -1.66 -17.83 3.82
C ALA A 272 -1.66 -16.32 3.97
N SER A 273 -1.94 -15.85 5.18
CA SER A 273 -1.95 -14.44 5.55
C SER A 273 -1.41 -14.26 6.96
N ARG A 274 -0.53 -13.27 7.15
CA ARG A 274 0.20 -13.03 8.39
C ARG A 274 0.23 -11.55 8.75
N ARG A 275 0.00 -11.26 10.04
CA ARG A 275 0.16 -9.94 10.64
C ARG A 275 1.59 -9.40 10.46
N GLY A 276 1.68 -8.16 9.99
CA GLY A 276 2.88 -7.39 9.77
C GLY A 276 3.50 -6.86 11.07
N ARG A 277 4.76 -6.47 10.97
CA ARG A 277 5.53 -5.94 12.10
C ARG A 277 5.04 -4.55 12.53
N SER A 278 4.55 -3.74 11.59
CA SER A 278 3.89 -2.45 11.88
C SER A 278 2.70 -2.66 12.83
N HIS A 279 1.85 -3.63 12.51
CA HIS A 279 0.68 -3.98 13.31
C HIS A 279 1.04 -4.64 14.65
N GLU A 280 2.05 -5.52 14.67
CA GLU A 280 2.60 -6.05 15.93
C GLU A 280 3.06 -4.93 16.87
N HIS A 281 3.78 -3.93 16.34
CA HIS A 281 4.28 -2.83 17.17
C HIS A 281 3.18 -1.89 17.64
N ALA A 282 2.18 -1.64 16.78
CA ALA A 282 1.02 -0.82 17.11
C ALA A 282 0.04 -1.51 18.06
N GLY A 283 0.11 -2.84 18.21
CA GLY A 283 -0.91 -3.61 18.92
C GLY A 283 -2.23 -3.64 18.17
N SER A 284 -2.19 -3.59 16.83
CA SER A 284 -3.34 -3.78 15.97
C SER A 284 -3.37 -5.21 15.42
N PHE A 285 -4.44 -5.52 14.70
CA PHE A 285 -4.59 -6.81 14.03
C PHE A 285 -4.04 -6.73 12.61
N ARG A 286 -4.02 -7.90 11.98
CA ARG A 286 -3.94 -8.00 10.53
C ARG A 286 -5.17 -7.37 9.88
N ASP A 287 -4.97 -6.58 8.85
CA ASP A 287 -5.97 -5.95 8.02
C ASP A 287 -6.12 -6.67 6.67
N ASP A 288 -5.12 -7.42 6.21
CA ASP A 288 -5.21 -8.34 5.06
C ASP A 288 -6.26 -9.47 5.22
N ASP A 289 -6.81 -9.92 4.07
CA ASP A 289 -7.67 -11.10 3.95
C ASP A 289 -7.50 -11.87 2.62
N PHE A 290 -7.97 -13.12 2.58
CA PHE A 290 -7.99 -13.95 1.37
C PHE A 290 -9.25 -14.81 1.27
N TYR A 291 -9.53 -15.28 0.06
CA TYR A 291 -10.55 -16.31 -0.16
C TYR A 291 -10.06 -17.32 -1.19
N ILE A 292 -10.19 -18.61 -0.88
CA ILE A 292 -9.98 -19.69 -1.87
C ILE A 292 -11.17 -20.65 -1.92
N ALA A 293 -11.54 -21.04 -3.13
CA ALA A 293 -12.50 -22.11 -3.36
C ALA A 293 -12.10 -22.93 -4.59
N SER A 294 -12.47 -24.21 -4.58
CA SER A 294 -12.37 -25.09 -5.74
C SER A 294 -13.62 -25.96 -5.83
N ASN A 295 -14.05 -26.25 -7.06
CA ASN A 295 -15.13 -27.18 -7.31
C ASN A 295 -14.65 -28.30 -8.23
N ALA A 296 -14.65 -29.54 -7.71
CA ALA A 296 -14.18 -30.70 -8.47
C ALA A 296 -15.09 -31.06 -9.66
N ALA A 297 -16.39 -30.74 -9.61
CA ALA A 297 -17.35 -31.06 -10.67
C ALA A 297 -17.20 -30.13 -11.88
N THR A 298 -16.97 -28.84 -11.64
CA THR A 298 -16.78 -27.85 -12.71
C THR A 298 -15.30 -27.63 -13.05
N GLY A 299 -14.39 -27.92 -12.11
CA GLY A 299 -12.95 -27.69 -12.22
C GLY A 299 -12.53 -26.24 -11.99
N TRP A 300 -13.47 -25.35 -11.64
CA TRP A 300 -13.17 -23.94 -11.37
C TRP A 300 -12.49 -23.76 -10.02
N ASN A 301 -11.48 -22.92 -10.01
CA ASN A 301 -10.75 -22.44 -8.85
C ASN A 301 -10.92 -20.94 -8.73
N ILE A 302 -11.08 -20.45 -7.51
CA ILE A 302 -11.28 -19.04 -7.17
C ILE A 302 -10.23 -18.67 -6.14
N MET A 303 -9.51 -17.57 -6.38
CA MET A 303 -8.42 -17.09 -5.56
C MET A 303 -8.57 -15.58 -5.42
N LEU A 304 -8.67 -15.08 -4.20
CA LEU A 304 -8.75 -13.66 -3.91
C LEU A 304 -7.76 -13.28 -2.80
N VAL A 305 -7.20 -12.08 -2.90
CA VAL A 305 -6.53 -11.39 -1.80
C VAL A 305 -7.03 -9.95 -1.72
N ALA A 306 -7.09 -9.41 -0.52
CA ALA A 306 -7.44 -8.02 -0.27
C ALA A 306 -6.56 -7.49 0.86
N ASP A 307 -5.96 -6.33 0.63
CA ASP A 307 -5.24 -5.55 1.62
C ASP A 307 -6.12 -4.41 2.13
N GLY A 308 -6.29 -4.38 3.45
CA GLY A 308 -7.02 -3.34 4.14
C GLY A 308 -6.14 -2.12 4.40
N ALA A 309 -6.55 -0.95 3.91
CA ALA A 309 -5.77 0.27 4.03
C ALA A 309 -5.38 0.60 5.48
N GLY A 310 -4.09 0.70 5.79
CA GLY A 310 -3.61 1.04 7.14
C GLY A 310 -4.03 2.42 7.66
N SER A 311 -4.58 3.29 6.79
CA SER A 311 -5.18 4.58 7.17
C SER A 311 -6.65 4.47 7.59
N ALA A 312 -7.30 3.33 7.38
CA ALA A 312 -8.72 3.11 7.59
C ALA A 312 -8.96 2.14 8.76
N LYS A 313 -9.51 2.65 9.87
CA LYS A 313 -9.59 1.91 11.14
C LYS A 313 -10.35 0.57 11.12
N ASN A 314 -11.27 0.37 10.18
CA ASN A 314 -12.09 -0.83 10.01
C ASN A 314 -11.71 -1.59 8.72
N SER A 315 -10.54 -1.31 8.15
CA SER A 315 -10.06 -1.89 6.88
C SER A 315 -10.06 -3.41 6.88
N ARG A 316 -9.72 -4.04 8.02
CA ARG A 316 -9.77 -5.50 8.18
C ARG A 316 -11.15 -6.11 7.98
N GLU A 317 -12.20 -5.37 8.30
CA GLU A 317 -13.56 -5.82 8.06
C GLU A 317 -13.94 -5.55 6.61
N GLY A 318 -13.45 -4.45 6.03
CA GLY A 318 -13.55 -4.19 4.60
C GLY A 318 -12.97 -5.33 3.76
N SER A 319 -11.72 -5.72 4.01
CA SER A 319 -11.04 -6.80 3.28
C SER A 319 -11.75 -8.14 3.44
N ARG A 320 -12.24 -8.46 4.64
CA ARG A 320 -13.07 -9.66 4.91
C ARG A 320 -14.37 -9.63 4.12
N ILE A 321 -15.15 -8.55 4.21
CA ILE A 321 -16.42 -8.40 3.50
C ILE A 321 -16.22 -8.56 2.00
N VAL A 322 -15.19 -7.93 1.44
CA VAL A 322 -14.95 -7.95 -0.01
C VAL A 322 -14.54 -9.34 -0.48
N THR A 323 -13.58 -9.98 0.18
CA THR A 323 -13.10 -11.32 -0.20
C THR A 323 -14.21 -12.37 -0.07
N GLU A 324 -14.97 -12.37 1.02
CA GLU A 324 -16.10 -13.29 1.20
C GLU A 324 -17.21 -13.02 0.20
N THR A 325 -17.61 -11.76 0.00
CA THR A 325 -18.72 -11.42 -0.90
C THR A 325 -18.41 -11.80 -2.34
N VAL A 326 -17.25 -11.38 -2.85
CA VAL A 326 -16.85 -11.66 -4.24
C VAL A 326 -16.55 -13.15 -4.42
N GLY A 327 -15.84 -13.76 -3.47
CA GLY A 327 -15.51 -15.18 -3.51
C GLY A 327 -16.75 -16.07 -3.56
N ASN A 328 -17.72 -15.85 -2.66
CA ASN A 328 -18.95 -16.63 -2.62
C ASN A 328 -19.85 -16.39 -3.84
N TYR A 329 -19.92 -15.16 -4.34
CA TYR A 329 -20.68 -14.83 -5.55
C TYR A 329 -20.12 -15.57 -6.78
N LEU A 330 -18.79 -15.49 -7.00
CA LEU A 330 -18.13 -16.18 -8.09
C LEU A 330 -18.24 -17.70 -7.95
N ALA A 331 -18.09 -18.24 -6.74
CA ALA A 331 -18.21 -19.67 -6.47
C ALA A 331 -19.61 -20.18 -6.81
N THR A 332 -20.64 -19.45 -6.42
CA THR A 332 -22.03 -19.84 -6.72
C THR A 332 -22.29 -19.90 -8.22
N LEU A 333 -21.89 -18.87 -8.98
CA LEU A 333 -22.19 -18.80 -10.41
C LEU A 333 -21.34 -19.76 -11.25
N LEU A 334 -20.06 -19.91 -10.94
CA LEU A 334 -19.16 -20.81 -11.67
C LEU A 334 -19.38 -22.28 -11.33
N ASN A 335 -20.10 -22.57 -10.24
CA ASN A 335 -20.52 -23.92 -9.91
C ASN A 335 -21.85 -24.32 -10.56
N GLY A 336 -22.59 -23.37 -11.13
CA GLY A 336 -23.84 -23.62 -11.85
C GLY A 336 -23.66 -23.78 -13.37
N ASP A 337 -24.78 -23.72 -14.09
CA ASP A 337 -24.83 -23.89 -15.55
C ASP A 337 -23.96 -22.88 -16.30
N LYS A 338 -23.90 -21.64 -15.80
CA LYS A 338 -23.06 -20.58 -16.36
C LYS A 338 -21.58 -20.96 -16.37
N GLY A 339 -21.10 -21.62 -15.32
CA GLY A 339 -19.72 -22.11 -15.25
C GLY A 339 -19.40 -23.18 -16.28
N GLN A 340 -20.35 -24.06 -16.58
CA GLN A 340 -20.20 -25.09 -17.63
C GLN A 340 -20.25 -24.48 -19.02
N GLU A 341 -21.16 -23.52 -19.26
CA GLU A 341 -21.24 -22.80 -20.53
C GLU A 341 -19.91 -22.07 -20.83
N LEU A 342 -19.41 -21.29 -19.86
CA LEU A 342 -18.12 -20.59 -20.01
C LEU A 342 -16.99 -21.57 -20.26
N LYS A 343 -16.94 -22.68 -19.52
CA LYS A 343 -15.92 -23.71 -19.72
C LYS A 343 -15.95 -24.26 -21.14
N ALA A 344 -17.12 -24.57 -21.69
CA ALA A 344 -17.24 -25.08 -23.07
C ALA A 344 -16.66 -24.09 -24.09
N ARG A 345 -16.97 -22.79 -23.95
CA ARG A 345 -16.42 -21.71 -24.80
C ARG A 345 -14.91 -21.53 -24.63
N ILE A 346 -14.40 -21.75 -23.41
CA ILE A 346 -12.96 -21.65 -23.12
C ILE A 346 -12.18 -22.84 -23.70
N LEU A 347 -12.83 -24.00 -23.84
CA LEU A 347 -12.23 -25.15 -24.49
C LEU A 347 -12.13 -24.95 -26.01
N SER A 348 -13.11 -24.32 -26.67
CA SER A 348 -13.04 -23.96 -28.10
C SER A 348 -12.10 -22.78 -28.38
N TRP A 349 -12.14 -21.75 -27.53
CA TRP A 349 -11.23 -20.59 -27.52
C TRP A 349 -11.08 -19.85 -28.86
N THR A 350 -12.13 -19.81 -29.67
CA THR A 350 -12.17 -19.01 -30.91
C THR A 350 -12.16 -17.51 -30.60
N SER A 351 -11.90 -16.65 -31.60
CA SER A 351 -11.94 -15.18 -31.39
C SER A 351 -13.31 -14.70 -30.90
N ASP A 352 -14.39 -15.30 -31.39
CA ASP A 352 -15.75 -14.98 -30.96
C ASP A 352 -16.01 -15.46 -29.52
N ASP A 353 -15.55 -16.66 -29.18
CA ASP A 353 -15.65 -17.18 -27.81
C ASP A 353 -14.85 -16.33 -26.83
N GLN A 354 -13.65 -15.86 -27.20
CA GLN A 354 -12.84 -14.98 -26.36
C GLN A 354 -13.59 -13.69 -26.03
N ARG A 355 -14.27 -13.08 -27.02
CA ARG A 355 -15.10 -11.88 -26.79
C ARG A 355 -16.26 -12.18 -25.85
N LEU A 356 -16.99 -13.28 -26.05
CA LEU A 356 -18.13 -13.65 -25.20
C LEU A 356 -17.70 -13.98 -23.77
N VAL A 357 -16.57 -14.68 -23.61
CA VAL A 357 -15.98 -14.99 -22.30
C VAL A 357 -15.52 -13.70 -21.61
N TRP A 358 -14.89 -12.78 -22.36
CA TRP A 358 -14.52 -11.47 -21.83
C TRP A 358 -15.75 -10.69 -21.35
N ASP A 359 -16.80 -10.59 -22.16
CA ASP A 359 -18.04 -9.89 -21.81
C ASP A 359 -18.69 -10.50 -20.55
N ALA A 360 -18.64 -11.82 -20.42
CA ALA A 360 -19.17 -12.52 -19.26
C ALA A 360 -18.36 -12.26 -17.99
N PHE A 361 -17.02 -12.36 -18.03
CA PHE A 361 -16.18 -12.05 -16.86
C PHE A 361 -16.20 -10.57 -16.51
N ASN A 362 -16.32 -9.67 -17.50
CA ASN A 362 -16.52 -8.25 -17.26
C ASN A 362 -17.78 -8.00 -16.42
N ARG A 363 -18.92 -8.61 -16.80
CA ARG A 363 -20.16 -8.51 -16.01
C ARG A 363 -20.03 -9.17 -14.64
N LEU A 364 -19.43 -10.36 -14.55
CA LEU A 364 -19.30 -11.09 -13.29
C LEU A 364 -18.48 -10.32 -12.27
N PHE A 365 -17.30 -9.82 -12.65
CA PHE A 365 -16.47 -9.03 -11.74
C PHE A 365 -17.12 -7.70 -11.38
N GLN A 366 -17.76 -7.01 -12.33
CA GLN A 366 -18.46 -5.76 -12.05
C GLN A 366 -19.60 -5.96 -11.04
N GLN A 367 -20.45 -6.97 -11.25
CA GLN A 367 -21.56 -7.28 -10.35
C GLN A 367 -21.06 -7.68 -8.96
N ALA A 368 -20.05 -8.55 -8.89
CA ALA A 368 -19.47 -8.97 -7.62
C ALA A 368 -18.92 -7.78 -6.82
N SER A 369 -18.19 -6.88 -7.49
CA SER A 369 -17.64 -5.67 -6.91
C SER A 369 -18.72 -4.70 -6.41
N VAL A 370 -19.80 -4.50 -7.18
CA VAL A 370 -20.94 -3.68 -6.75
C VAL A 370 -21.59 -4.26 -5.48
N ILE A 371 -21.79 -5.58 -5.42
CA ILE A 371 -22.37 -6.23 -4.24
C ILE A 371 -21.44 -6.04 -3.02
N ALA A 372 -20.12 -6.19 -3.21
CA ALA A 372 -19.14 -6.01 -2.15
C ALA A 372 -19.13 -4.59 -1.59
N VAL A 373 -19.13 -3.57 -2.46
CA VAL A 373 -19.21 -2.15 -2.05
C VAL A 373 -20.51 -1.86 -1.31
N ASN A 374 -21.63 -2.43 -1.77
CA ASN A 374 -22.91 -2.29 -1.07
C ASN A 374 -22.88 -2.96 0.32
N ASN A 375 -22.24 -4.13 0.46
CA ASN A 375 -22.10 -4.80 1.75
C ASN A 375 -21.22 -4.02 2.72
N ILE A 376 -20.12 -3.39 2.24
CA ILE A 376 -19.34 -2.44 3.04
C ILE A 376 -20.21 -1.27 3.49
N SER A 377 -20.99 -0.68 2.57
CA SER A 377 -21.89 0.43 2.88
C SER A 377 -22.90 0.06 3.97
N ASN A 378 -23.52 -1.12 3.84
CA ASN A 378 -24.46 -1.65 4.84
C ASN A 378 -23.79 -1.85 6.21
N GLU A 379 -22.61 -2.47 6.26
CA GLU A 379 -21.89 -2.64 7.54
C GLU A 379 -21.51 -1.29 8.15
N SER A 380 -21.09 -0.31 7.35
CA SER A 380 -20.75 1.02 7.84
C SER A 380 -21.96 1.73 8.47
N ILE A 381 -23.16 1.57 7.90
CA ILE A 381 -24.40 2.12 8.46
C ILE A 381 -24.75 1.40 9.77
N LEU A 382 -24.67 0.07 9.81
CA LEU A 382 -24.93 -0.72 11.02
C LEU A 382 -23.94 -0.39 12.14
N ALA A 383 -22.71 -0.07 11.77
CA ALA A 383 -21.64 0.30 12.68
C ALA A 383 -21.69 1.76 13.17
N ASP A 384 -22.51 2.61 12.54
CA ASP A 384 -22.45 4.08 12.67
C ASP A 384 -21.04 4.64 12.37
N GLU A 385 -20.46 4.18 11.26
CA GLU A 385 -19.11 4.50 10.82
C GLU A 385 -19.06 5.03 9.40
N SER A 386 -17.99 5.73 9.06
CA SER A 386 -17.76 6.15 7.66
C SER A 386 -17.44 4.93 6.79
N VAL A 387 -18.04 4.84 5.60
CA VAL A 387 -17.70 3.85 4.55
C VAL A 387 -16.19 3.83 4.29
N LYS A 388 -15.53 5.00 4.26
CA LYS A 388 -14.08 5.11 4.03
C LYS A 388 -13.24 4.43 5.10
N SER A 389 -13.80 4.18 6.29
CA SER A 389 -13.09 3.44 7.34
C SER A 389 -12.90 1.96 7.01
N TYR A 390 -13.56 1.43 5.97
CA TYR A 390 -13.47 0.05 5.49
C TYR A 390 -12.69 -0.07 4.16
N SER A 391 -11.87 0.94 3.83
CA SER A 391 -11.13 0.97 2.55
C SER A 391 -10.22 -0.25 2.41
N THR A 392 -10.30 -0.92 1.26
CA THR A 392 -9.55 -2.15 0.97
C THR A 392 -9.31 -2.30 -0.53
N THR A 393 -8.22 -2.97 -0.90
CA THR A 393 -7.95 -3.43 -2.26
C THR A 393 -8.73 -4.71 -2.57
N LEU A 394 -8.70 -5.15 -3.83
CA LEU A 394 -9.18 -6.47 -4.23
C LEU A 394 -8.42 -6.96 -5.47
N LEU A 395 -7.76 -8.10 -5.31
CA LEU A 395 -7.24 -8.89 -6.42
C LEU A 395 -8.00 -10.21 -6.47
N ALA A 396 -8.61 -10.50 -7.61
CA ALA A 396 -9.39 -11.73 -7.81
C ALA A 396 -8.91 -12.45 -9.06
N ALA A 397 -8.81 -13.77 -8.98
CA ALA A 397 -8.58 -14.64 -10.13
C ALA A 397 -9.51 -15.86 -10.08
N VAL A 398 -10.04 -16.21 -11.23
CA VAL A 398 -10.77 -17.45 -11.46
C VAL A 398 -10.06 -18.24 -12.55
N SER A 399 -9.84 -19.53 -12.32
CA SER A 399 -9.04 -20.35 -13.21
C SER A 399 -9.55 -21.78 -13.31
N PHE A 400 -9.19 -22.48 -14.37
CA PHE A 400 -9.27 -23.93 -14.43
C PHE A 400 -8.18 -24.48 -15.34
N ARG A 401 -7.80 -25.74 -15.11
CA ARG A 401 -6.84 -26.46 -15.95
C ARG A 401 -7.56 -27.45 -16.88
N HIS A 402 -7.07 -27.56 -18.11
CA HIS A 402 -7.46 -28.60 -19.06
C HIS A 402 -6.20 -29.15 -19.76
N GLY A 403 -5.80 -30.36 -19.38
CA GLY A 403 -4.52 -30.91 -19.83
C GLY A 403 -3.34 -30.07 -19.34
N ALA A 404 -2.48 -29.63 -20.27
CA ALA A 404 -1.33 -28.76 -19.99
C ALA A 404 -1.67 -27.26 -20.01
N GLU A 405 -2.92 -26.91 -20.33
CA GLU A 405 -3.36 -25.52 -20.45
C GLU A 405 -4.02 -25.03 -19.15
N LEU A 406 -3.72 -23.80 -18.77
CA LEU A 406 -4.40 -23.04 -17.73
C LEU A 406 -5.17 -21.89 -18.40
N PHE A 407 -6.46 -21.81 -18.11
CA PHE A 407 -7.23 -20.58 -18.30
C PHE A 407 -7.25 -19.78 -17.00
N ALA A 408 -7.13 -18.45 -17.09
CA ALA A 408 -7.41 -17.55 -15.99
C ALA A 408 -8.14 -16.29 -16.47
N ALA A 409 -9.08 -15.82 -15.66
CA ALA A 409 -9.62 -14.47 -15.72
C ALA A 409 -9.33 -13.77 -14.38
N SER A 410 -8.84 -12.54 -14.43
CA SER A 410 -8.47 -11.75 -13.27
C SER A 410 -9.19 -10.40 -13.23
N PHE A 411 -9.40 -9.90 -12.02
CA PHE A 411 -9.78 -8.53 -11.74
C PHE A 411 -8.78 -7.94 -10.74
N TRP A 412 -8.35 -6.70 -11.00
CA TRP A 412 -7.27 -6.06 -10.27
C TRP A 412 -7.67 -4.67 -9.80
N MET A 413 -7.78 -4.46 -8.50
CA MET A 413 -7.97 -3.15 -7.86
C MET A 413 -6.98 -3.01 -6.70
N GLY A 414 -5.98 -2.14 -6.84
CA GLY A 414 -4.91 -1.94 -5.86
C GLY A 414 -3.51 -2.23 -6.40
N ASP A 415 -2.57 -2.37 -5.47
CA ASP A 415 -1.12 -2.36 -5.67
C ASP A 415 -0.42 -3.70 -5.38
N GLY A 416 -1.15 -4.73 -4.92
CA GLY A 416 -0.65 -6.11 -4.93
C GLY A 416 -0.47 -6.68 -6.34
N VAL A 417 -0.24 -7.98 -6.47
CA VAL A 417 0.13 -8.61 -7.76
C VAL A 417 -0.65 -9.88 -8.07
N ILE A 418 -1.09 -10.03 -9.33
CA ILE A 418 -1.59 -11.28 -9.92
C ILE A 418 -0.66 -11.69 -11.07
N ALA A 419 -0.15 -12.92 -11.07
CA ALA A 419 0.67 -13.40 -12.19
C ALA A 419 0.54 -14.91 -12.44
N VAL A 420 0.70 -15.30 -13.70
CA VAL A 420 0.98 -16.68 -14.08
C VAL A 420 2.46 -16.84 -14.40
N TYR A 421 3.05 -17.91 -13.89
CA TYR A 421 4.47 -18.22 -14.04
C TYR A 421 4.65 -19.63 -14.59
N GLY A 422 5.52 -19.77 -15.58
CA GLY A 422 5.88 -21.06 -16.16
C GLY A 422 6.04 -21.03 -17.69
N PRO A 423 6.99 -21.82 -18.23
CA PRO A 423 8.13 -22.45 -17.52
C PRO A 423 9.08 -21.42 -16.90
N THR A 424 10.15 -21.88 -16.22
CA THR A 424 11.16 -21.00 -15.59
C THR A 424 11.62 -19.89 -16.52
N GLY A 425 11.72 -18.67 -15.98
CA GLY A 425 12.04 -17.46 -16.74
C GLY A 425 10.87 -16.84 -17.50
N LYS A 426 9.66 -17.42 -17.48
CA LYS A 426 8.46 -16.85 -18.12
C LYS A 426 7.40 -16.48 -17.09
N VAL A 427 7.01 -15.21 -17.12
CA VAL A 427 5.94 -14.66 -16.29
C VAL A 427 4.99 -13.82 -17.15
N ARG A 428 3.71 -13.81 -16.78
CA ARG A 428 2.71 -12.88 -17.29
C ARG A 428 1.96 -12.30 -16.10
N VAL A 429 2.14 -11.01 -15.88
CA VAL A 429 1.34 -10.24 -14.92
C VAL A 429 -0.07 -10.08 -15.51
N LEU A 430 -1.09 -10.35 -14.70
CA LEU A 430 -2.50 -10.40 -15.13
C LEU A 430 -3.28 -9.13 -14.72
N GLY A 431 -2.67 -7.99 -14.97
CA GLY A 431 -3.22 -6.66 -14.71
C GLY A 431 -2.12 -5.61 -14.70
N THR A 432 -2.49 -4.39 -14.34
CA THR A 432 -1.57 -3.27 -14.18
C THR A 432 -1.71 -2.77 -12.74
N PRO A 433 -0.62 -2.71 -11.95
CA PRO A 433 -0.66 -2.15 -10.60
C PRO A 433 -1.26 -0.74 -10.61
N ASP A 434 -2.16 -0.48 -9.67
CA ASP A 434 -2.73 0.85 -9.50
C ASP A 434 -1.87 1.70 -8.56
N SER A 435 -0.78 2.24 -9.10
CA SER A 435 -0.26 3.52 -8.60
C SER A 435 -1.16 4.61 -9.18
N GLY A 436 -1.93 5.32 -8.35
CA GLY A 436 -2.89 6.36 -8.73
C GLY A 436 -2.28 7.54 -9.49
N GLU A 437 -2.98 8.68 -9.54
CA GLU A 437 -2.53 9.84 -10.34
C GLU A 437 -1.16 10.40 -9.87
N TYR A 438 -0.78 10.08 -8.62
CA TYR A 438 0.52 10.36 -8.05
C TYR A 438 1.24 9.05 -7.73
N ALA A 439 2.56 9.03 -7.94
CA ALA A 439 3.40 7.89 -7.55
C ALA A 439 3.16 7.54 -6.07
N GLY A 440 2.74 6.31 -5.80
CA GLY A 440 2.46 5.79 -4.45
C GLY A 440 1.02 5.95 -3.92
N GLN A 441 0.04 6.27 -4.77
CA GLN A 441 -1.38 6.30 -4.35
C GLN A 441 -2.09 4.97 -4.64
N THR A 442 -2.50 4.21 -3.62
CA THR A 442 -3.30 2.99 -3.81
C THR A 442 -4.74 3.33 -4.21
N ARG A 443 -5.30 2.60 -5.20
CA ARG A 443 -6.74 2.65 -5.51
C ARG A 443 -7.47 1.53 -4.75
N PHE A 444 -8.55 1.89 -4.08
CA PHE A 444 -9.39 0.96 -3.31
C PHE A 444 -10.67 0.60 -4.05
N LEU A 445 -11.27 -0.51 -3.65
CA LEU A 445 -12.58 -0.93 -4.15
C LEU A 445 -13.69 -0.13 -3.45
N ASP A 446 -14.16 0.93 -4.10
CA ASP A 446 -15.23 1.79 -3.59
C ASP A 446 -16.32 2.09 -4.64
N ALA A 447 -17.26 2.97 -4.29
CA ALA A 447 -18.37 3.36 -5.15
C ALA A 447 -17.90 4.02 -6.46
N ASP A 448 -16.81 4.78 -6.42
CA ASP A 448 -16.25 5.45 -7.59
C ASP A 448 -15.57 4.40 -8.50
N ALA A 449 -14.85 3.45 -7.91
CA ALA A 449 -14.19 2.37 -8.62
C ALA A 449 -15.16 1.49 -9.43
N VAL A 450 -16.33 1.14 -8.86
CA VAL A 450 -17.33 0.30 -9.55
C VAL A 450 -18.15 1.06 -10.61
N GLN A 451 -18.15 2.40 -10.53
CA GLN A 451 -18.79 3.29 -11.51
C GLN A 451 -17.82 3.79 -12.59
N ASP A 452 -16.51 3.52 -12.46
CA ASP A 452 -15.50 3.93 -13.43
C ASP A 452 -15.84 3.35 -14.82
N PRO A 453 -16.02 4.20 -15.85
CA PRO A 453 -16.22 3.74 -17.23
C PRO A 453 -15.09 2.84 -17.74
N ASN A 454 -13.91 2.88 -17.11
CA ASN A 454 -12.74 2.06 -17.40
C ASN A 454 -12.62 0.81 -16.53
N PHE A 455 -13.65 0.43 -15.75
CA PHE A 455 -13.64 -0.78 -14.92
C PHE A 455 -13.14 -2.01 -15.69
N SER A 456 -13.53 -2.14 -16.96
CA SER A 456 -13.16 -3.24 -17.83
C SER A 456 -11.64 -3.34 -18.14
N LYS A 457 -10.88 -2.24 -18.01
CA LYS A 457 -9.41 -2.24 -18.15
C LYS A 457 -8.70 -2.93 -16.99
N ARG A 458 -9.40 -3.16 -15.88
CA ARG A 458 -8.93 -3.88 -14.69
C ARG A 458 -9.00 -5.39 -14.85
N ILE A 459 -9.53 -5.86 -15.97
CA ILE A 459 -9.84 -7.27 -16.21
C ILE A 459 -8.92 -7.80 -17.30
N SER A 460 -8.31 -8.94 -17.02
CA SER A 460 -7.51 -9.68 -17.99
C SER A 460 -8.04 -11.10 -18.09
N ILE A 461 -8.08 -11.66 -19.30
CA ILE A 461 -8.35 -13.07 -19.52
C ILE A 461 -7.25 -13.68 -20.38
N GLY A 462 -6.97 -14.96 -20.18
CA GLY A 462 -6.07 -15.66 -21.07
C GLY A 462 -6.01 -17.15 -20.83
N LYS A 463 -5.43 -17.83 -21.81
CA LYS A 463 -5.25 -19.26 -21.84
C LYS A 463 -3.85 -19.57 -22.33
N TRP A 464 -3.09 -20.32 -21.54
CA TRP A 464 -1.68 -20.59 -21.81
C TRP A 464 -1.31 -22.02 -21.46
N ALA A 465 -0.42 -22.61 -22.25
CA ALA A 465 0.21 -23.88 -21.93
C ALA A 465 1.40 -23.69 -20.99
N GLU A 466 1.81 -24.78 -20.33
CA GLU A 466 3.06 -24.85 -19.54
C GLU A 466 3.12 -23.91 -18.31
N ILE A 467 1.96 -23.53 -17.78
CA ILE A 467 1.90 -22.74 -16.54
C ILE A 467 2.10 -23.63 -15.33
N SER A 468 3.14 -23.31 -14.56
CA SER A 468 3.49 -24.01 -13.32
C SER A 468 2.80 -23.41 -12.10
N HIS A 469 2.62 -22.09 -12.06
CA HIS A 469 2.04 -21.39 -10.90
C HIS A 469 1.10 -20.28 -11.35
N LEU A 470 0.00 -20.10 -10.63
CA LEU A 470 -0.81 -18.88 -10.60
C LEU A 470 -0.68 -18.29 -9.20
N VAL A 471 -0.27 -17.03 -9.09
CA VAL A 471 0.11 -16.38 -7.84
C VAL A 471 -0.65 -15.07 -7.67
N LEU A 472 -1.24 -14.88 -6.48
CA LEU A 472 -1.85 -13.62 -6.05
C LEU A 472 -1.20 -13.21 -4.73
N MET A 473 -0.83 -11.94 -4.57
CA MET A 473 -0.20 -11.46 -3.34
C MET A 473 -0.54 -9.99 -3.05
N THR A 474 -0.55 -9.61 -1.78
CA THR A 474 -0.63 -8.20 -1.35
C THR A 474 0.74 -7.51 -1.47
N ASP A 475 0.74 -6.19 -1.37
CA ASP A 475 1.93 -5.33 -1.45
C ASP A 475 2.99 -5.72 -0.41
N GLY A 476 2.59 -6.14 0.78
CA GLY A 476 3.51 -6.63 1.81
C GLY A 476 4.36 -7.84 1.41
N VAL A 477 3.99 -8.56 0.33
CA VAL A 477 4.85 -9.57 -0.32
C VAL A 477 5.50 -9.02 -1.59
N SER A 478 4.76 -8.32 -2.45
CA SER A 478 5.30 -7.88 -3.74
C SER A 478 6.35 -6.79 -3.60
N ASP A 479 6.20 -5.82 -2.70
CA ASP A 479 7.15 -4.73 -2.51
C ASP A 479 8.53 -5.22 -2.10
N PRO A 480 8.67 -6.11 -1.08
CA PRO A 480 9.96 -6.72 -0.75
C PRO A 480 10.62 -7.54 -1.86
N ARG A 481 9.84 -8.06 -2.82
CA ARG A 481 10.33 -9.01 -3.84
C ARG A 481 10.59 -8.34 -5.16
N PHE A 482 9.81 -7.32 -5.51
CA PHE A 482 9.84 -6.66 -6.81
C PHE A 482 10.27 -5.19 -6.73
N GLU A 483 10.07 -4.51 -5.61
CA GLU A 483 10.45 -3.12 -5.30
C GLU A 483 9.75 -2.05 -6.15
N THR A 484 9.52 -2.33 -7.45
CA THR A 484 8.91 -1.43 -8.43
C THR A 484 8.16 -2.24 -9.48
N ASP A 485 7.30 -1.58 -10.26
CA ASP A 485 6.62 -2.18 -11.41
C ASP A 485 7.59 -2.82 -12.42
N ASN A 486 8.76 -2.20 -12.63
CA ASN A 486 9.81 -2.77 -13.48
C ASN A 486 10.32 -4.11 -12.94
N GLY A 487 10.30 -4.29 -11.61
CA GLY A 487 10.62 -5.56 -10.97
C GLY A 487 9.62 -6.66 -11.28
N LEU A 488 8.33 -6.34 -11.47
CA LEU A 488 7.30 -7.32 -11.84
C LEU A 488 7.54 -7.92 -13.23
N HIS A 489 8.25 -7.20 -14.10
CA HIS A 489 8.64 -7.69 -15.42
C HIS A 489 10.01 -8.38 -15.43
N ASN A 490 10.71 -8.43 -14.29
CA ASN A 490 12.01 -9.11 -14.17
C ASN A 490 11.83 -10.60 -13.86
N SER A 491 12.11 -11.45 -14.84
CA SER A 491 11.99 -12.90 -14.71
C SER A 491 12.86 -13.50 -13.60
N GLN A 492 14.04 -12.94 -13.32
CA GLN A 492 14.93 -13.46 -12.27
C GLN A 492 14.34 -13.27 -10.87
N LYS A 493 13.59 -12.19 -10.64
CA LYS A 493 12.88 -11.95 -9.37
C LYS A 493 11.77 -12.97 -9.17
N TRP A 494 11.05 -13.33 -10.23
CA TRP A 494 10.06 -14.41 -10.20
C TRP A 494 10.69 -15.78 -9.99
N ASP A 495 11.80 -16.08 -10.67
CA ASP A 495 12.54 -17.34 -10.47
C ASP A 495 12.99 -17.48 -9.00
N ALA A 496 13.47 -16.38 -8.39
CA ALA A 496 13.83 -16.36 -6.98
C ALA A 496 12.63 -16.60 -6.06
N LEU A 497 11.52 -15.88 -6.28
CA LEU A 497 10.29 -16.07 -5.50
C LEU A 497 9.77 -17.51 -5.57
N ILE A 498 9.66 -18.07 -6.78
CA ILE A 498 9.14 -19.42 -6.98
C ILE A 498 10.08 -20.45 -6.36
N SER A 499 11.40 -20.28 -6.50
CA SER A 499 12.40 -21.13 -5.84
C SER A 499 12.30 -21.08 -4.31
N GLU A 500 12.03 -19.92 -3.72
CA GLU A 500 11.86 -19.75 -2.28
C GLU A 500 10.59 -20.45 -1.74
N ILE A 501 9.47 -20.34 -2.45
CA ILE A 501 8.18 -20.89 -1.98
C ILE A 501 8.01 -22.37 -2.33
N THR A 502 8.64 -22.87 -3.40
CA THR A 502 8.48 -24.27 -3.86
C THR A 502 8.72 -25.32 -2.74
N PRO A 503 9.73 -25.19 -1.88
CA PRO A 503 9.91 -26.09 -0.73
C PRO A 503 8.74 -26.06 0.26
N CYS A 504 8.05 -24.93 0.41
CA CYS A 504 6.84 -24.83 1.24
C CYS A 504 5.66 -25.55 0.57
N LEU A 505 5.52 -25.39 -0.75
CA LEU A 505 4.44 -26.01 -1.55
C LEU A 505 4.60 -27.53 -1.70
N SER A 506 5.84 -28.03 -1.67
CA SER A 506 6.16 -29.45 -1.84
C SER A 506 6.11 -30.24 -0.52
N ASP A 507 5.74 -29.59 0.59
CA ASP A 507 5.55 -30.26 1.88
C ASP A 507 4.24 -31.05 1.86
N ASP A 508 4.32 -32.38 1.88
CA ASP A 508 3.15 -33.27 1.81
C ASP A 508 2.24 -33.18 3.04
N SER A 509 2.71 -32.60 4.15
CA SER A 509 1.97 -32.58 5.40
C SER A 509 1.15 -31.31 5.59
N GLN A 510 1.78 -30.14 5.46
CA GLN A 510 1.19 -28.85 5.88
C GLN A 510 1.66 -27.66 5.02
N PRO A 511 1.40 -27.63 3.70
CA PRO A 511 1.93 -26.58 2.82
C PRO A 511 1.42 -25.17 3.19
N ALA A 512 0.18 -25.06 3.68
CA ALA A 512 -0.41 -23.81 4.14
C ALA A 512 0.31 -23.21 5.37
N GLU A 513 0.64 -24.05 6.35
CA GLU A 513 1.35 -23.63 7.56
C GLU A 513 2.78 -23.21 7.22
N ARG A 514 3.47 -23.98 6.38
CA ARG A 514 4.83 -23.67 5.91
C ARG A 514 4.87 -22.36 5.11
N LEU A 515 3.85 -22.10 4.29
CA LEU A 515 3.74 -20.82 3.60
C LEU A 515 3.50 -19.66 4.58
N ALA A 516 2.65 -19.84 5.60
CA ALA A 516 2.42 -18.85 6.64
C ALA A 516 3.68 -18.55 7.48
N GLU A 517 4.53 -19.55 7.72
CA GLU A 517 5.85 -19.37 8.33
C GLU A 517 6.80 -18.59 7.41
N TRP A 518 6.83 -18.93 6.12
CA TRP A 518 7.65 -18.24 5.12
C TRP A 518 7.31 -16.74 5.03
N LEU A 519 6.02 -16.39 5.14
CA LEU A 519 5.56 -14.99 5.18
C LEU A 519 6.16 -14.18 6.35
N ASN A 520 6.82 -14.80 7.33
CA ASN A 520 7.50 -14.09 8.42
C ASN A 520 8.89 -13.53 8.05
N PHE A 521 9.33 -13.59 6.77
CA PHE A 521 10.66 -13.12 6.37
C PHE A 521 10.96 -11.66 6.80
N PHE A 522 12.22 -11.31 6.98
CA PHE A 522 12.60 -9.92 7.30
C PHE A 522 12.97 -9.17 6.02
N SER A 523 12.35 -8.02 5.79
CA SER A 523 12.73 -7.08 4.73
C SER A 523 12.85 -5.67 5.32
N PRO A 524 14.01 -5.01 5.22
CA PRO A 524 14.16 -3.62 5.66
C PRO A 524 13.14 -2.70 4.96
N GLY A 525 12.50 -1.82 5.74
CA GLY A 525 11.51 -0.87 5.21
C GLY A 525 10.14 -1.45 4.87
N ASN A 526 9.98 -2.77 4.89
CA ASN A 526 8.72 -3.44 4.53
C ASN A 526 8.17 -4.21 5.72
N HIS A 527 7.13 -3.67 6.33
CA HIS A 527 6.63 -4.11 7.64
C HIS A 527 5.15 -4.45 7.63
N ASP A 528 4.51 -4.40 6.47
CA ASP A 528 3.09 -4.64 6.32
C ASP A 528 2.66 -6.09 6.56
N ASP A 529 1.35 -6.28 6.66
CA ASP A 529 0.73 -7.59 6.56
C ASP A 529 1.10 -8.25 5.25
N ARG A 530 1.07 -9.58 5.24
CA ARG A 530 1.49 -10.34 4.06
C ARG A 530 0.51 -11.43 3.76
N THR A 531 0.00 -11.43 2.55
CA THR A 531 -0.93 -12.44 2.05
C THR A 531 -0.48 -12.96 0.70
N LEU A 532 -0.53 -14.27 0.56
CA LEU A 532 -0.11 -14.98 -0.64
C LEU A 532 -1.05 -16.15 -0.91
N VAL A 533 -1.54 -16.25 -2.15
CA VAL A 533 -2.34 -17.37 -2.64
C VAL A 533 -1.67 -17.94 -3.88
N VAL A 534 -1.48 -19.26 -3.90
CA VAL A 534 -0.77 -19.96 -4.98
C VAL A 534 -1.58 -21.17 -5.43
N SER A 535 -1.73 -21.33 -6.75
CA SER A 535 -2.13 -22.59 -7.37
C SER A 535 -0.96 -23.15 -8.17
N TRP A 536 -0.67 -24.44 -8.05
CA TRP A 536 0.42 -25.10 -8.77
C TRP A 536 -0.02 -26.44 -9.38
#